data_AF-A0A7C8ZTQ5-F1
#
_entry.id   AF-A0A7C8ZTQ5-F1
#
_cell.length_a   1.000
_cell.length_b   1.000
_cell.length_c   1.000
_cell.angle_alpha   90.00
_cell.angle_beta   90.00
_cell.angle_gamma   90.00
#
_symmetry.space_group_name_H-M   'P 1'
#
loop_
_entity.id
_entity.type
_entity.pdbx_description
1 polymer ?
#
loop_
_entity_poly.entity_id
_entity_poly.type
_entity_poly.pdbx_seq_one_letter_code
_entity_poly.pdbx_strand_id
1 'polypeptide(L)'
;RRTNCSITGCVGDLNGYCPPNLRVMSDEDGGGGRAVACRSACEAFNSPQYCCSGEYGSPDTCKPSSYSVVFKKACPRAYSYAYDDKSSTFTCGGSPDYTITFCPSPNTR
;
A
#
# COMPACT_ATOMS: atom_id res chain seq x y z
N ARG A 1 3.58 10.97 -28.47
CA ARG A 1 2.23 10.49 -28.12
C ARG A 1 2.35 9.79 -26.77
N ARG A 2 1.61 10.22 -25.74
CA ARG A 2 1.61 9.54 -24.43
C ARG A 2 0.89 8.20 -24.59
N THR A 3 1.54 7.12 -24.19
CA THR A 3 0.99 5.76 -24.33
C THR A 3 0.89 5.13 -22.95
N ASN A 4 -0.29 4.60 -22.60
CA ASN A 4 -0.57 3.83 -21.38
C ASN A 4 -0.52 4.59 -20.03
N CYS A 5 -0.64 5.92 -20.03
CA CYS A 5 -0.51 6.73 -18.82
C CYS A 5 -1.76 6.71 -17.93
N SER A 6 -1.83 5.75 -17.00
CA SER A 6 -2.87 5.68 -15.97
C SER A 6 -2.35 6.20 -14.63
N ILE A 7 -3.22 6.85 -13.85
CA ILE A 7 -2.88 7.31 -12.49
C ILE A 7 -2.69 6.11 -11.54
N THR A 8 -1.88 6.29 -10.52
CA THR A 8 -1.66 5.33 -9.44
C THR A 8 -1.64 6.09 -8.12
N GLY A 9 -2.00 5.40 -7.04
CA GLY A 9 -2.01 5.99 -5.71
C GLY A 9 -3.03 5.37 -4.79
N CYS A 10 -3.12 5.96 -3.60
CA CYS A 10 -3.94 5.52 -2.49
C CYS A 10 -4.72 6.73 -1.97
N VAL A 11 -6.03 6.72 -2.21
CA VAL A 11 -6.94 7.80 -1.79
C VAL A 11 -7.65 7.46 -0.47
N GLY A 12 -7.75 6.16 -0.15
CA GLY A 12 -8.37 5.70 1.09
C GLY A 12 -7.53 6.06 2.31
N ASP A 13 -8.20 6.50 3.38
CA ASP A 13 -7.57 6.67 4.69
C ASP A 13 -7.30 5.30 5.33
N LEU A 14 -6.06 4.83 5.23
CA LEU A 14 -5.64 3.55 5.77
C LEU A 14 -5.69 3.48 7.31
N ASN A 15 -5.64 4.62 8.01
CA ASN A 15 -5.63 4.64 9.47
C ASN A 15 -6.96 4.13 10.03
N GLY A 16 -8.08 4.41 9.35
CA GLY A 16 -9.41 3.92 9.73
C GLY A 16 -9.61 2.41 9.53
N TYR A 17 -8.95 1.82 8.52
CA TYR A 17 -9.04 0.39 8.19
C TYR A 17 -7.90 -0.44 8.78
N CYS A 18 -6.95 0.19 9.47
CA CYS A 18 -5.75 -0.47 9.93
C CYS A 18 -6.06 -1.54 10.99
N PRO A 19 -5.60 -2.79 10.80
CA PRO A 19 -5.68 -3.83 11.81
C PRO A 19 -4.93 -3.42 13.11
N PRO A 20 -5.43 -3.76 14.31
CA PRO A 20 -4.85 -3.29 15.57
C PRO A 20 -3.35 -3.57 15.72
N ASN A 21 -2.89 -4.73 15.26
CA ASN A 21 -1.49 -5.16 15.31
C ASN A 21 -0.58 -4.47 14.30
N LEU A 22 -1.13 -3.66 13.39
CA LEU A 22 -0.37 -2.85 12.43
C LEU A 22 -0.43 -1.35 12.76
N ARG A 23 -1.29 -0.94 13.71
CA ARG A 23 -1.47 0.48 14.04
C ARG A 23 -0.22 1.09 14.65
N VAL A 24 0.02 2.33 14.29
CA VAL A 24 0.93 3.25 14.97
C VAL A 24 0.07 4.31 15.62
N MET A 25 0.17 4.44 16.94
CA MET A 25 -0.63 5.38 17.74
C MET A 25 0.21 6.60 18.06
N SER A 26 -0.40 7.80 18.04
CA SER A 26 0.24 9.00 18.57
C SER A 26 0.18 9.01 20.10
N ASP A 27 1.27 9.42 20.74
CA ASP A 27 1.31 9.69 22.18
C ASP A 27 0.98 11.16 22.51
N GLU A 28 0.78 11.99 21.49
CA GLU A 28 0.59 13.45 21.62
C GLU A 28 -0.69 13.84 22.38
N ASP A 29 -1.70 12.96 22.42
CA ASP A 29 -3.03 13.24 23.00
C ASP A 29 -3.27 12.64 24.39
N GLY A 30 -2.22 12.30 25.15
CA GLY A 30 -2.35 12.04 26.60
C GLY A 30 -3.20 10.83 26.99
N GLY A 31 -3.20 9.76 26.19
CA GLY A 31 -3.70 8.43 26.59
C GLY A 31 -4.80 7.82 25.71
N GLY A 32 -5.37 8.59 24.78
CA GLY A 32 -6.39 8.13 23.83
C GLY A 32 -5.91 8.03 22.38
N GLY A 33 -4.60 7.77 22.18
CA GLY A 33 -3.85 8.00 20.94
C GLY A 33 -4.61 7.73 19.64
N ARG A 34 -4.49 8.65 18.67
CA ARG A 34 -5.06 8.47 17.33
C ARG A 34 -4.13 7.57 16.51
N ALA A 35 -4.69 6.67 15.70
CA ALA A 35 -3.90 5.96 14.71
C ALA A 35 -3.36 6.97 13.66
N VAL A 36 -2.05 7.12 13.60
CA VAL A 36 -1.37 8.07 12.69
C VAL A 36 -0.75 7.39 11.48
N ALA A 37 -0.47 6.09 11.58
CA ALA A 37 0.00 5.28 10.45
C ALA A 37 -0.46 3.82 10.58
N CYS A 38 -0.34 3.09 9.47
CA CYS A 38 -0.56 1.65 9.40
C CYS A 38 0.67 0.97 8.81
N ARG A 39 1.37 0.16 9.62
CA ARG A 39 2.54 -0.60 9.19
C ARG A 39 2.15 -1.68 8.20
N SER A 40 3.04 -1.99 7.27
CA SER A 40 2.90 -3.23 6.49
C SER A 40 3.09 -4.45 7.40
N ALA A 41 2.58 -5.61 7.00
CA ALA A 41 2.83 -6.85 7.74
C ALA A 41 4.31 -7.23 7.77
N CYS A 42 5.07 -6.92 6.71
CA CYS A 42 6.51 -7.15 6.71
C CYS A 42 7.20 -6.29 7.80
N GLU A 43 6.88 -5.00 7.86
CA GLU A 43 7.46 -4.10 8.86
C GLU A 43 7.06 -4.48 10.30
N ALA A 44 5.81 -4.92 10.51
CA ALA A 44 5.32 -5.27 11.83
C ALA A 44 5.87 -6.60 12.37
N PHE A 45 6.09 -7.59 11.50
CA PHE A 45 6.41 -8.96 11.94
C PHE A 45 7.76 -9.49 11.46
N ASN A 46 8.36 -8.86 10.45
CA ASN A 46 9.64 -9.25 9.83
C ASN A 46 9.72 -10.74 9.43
N SER A 47 8.59 -11.37 9.13
CA SER A 47 8.52 -12.79 8.77
C SER A 47 8.67 -12.98 7.26
N PRO A 48 9.37 -14.04 6.79
CA PRO A 48 9.61 -14.29 5.36
C PRO A 48 8.35 -14.29 4.49
N GLN A 49 7.23 -14.78 5.01
CA GLN A 49 5.93 -14.84 4.32
C GLN A 49 5.38 -13.46 3.95
N TYR A 50 5.61 -12.45 4.81
CA TYR A 50 5.09 -11.09 4.58
C TYR A 50 6.09 -10.21 3.86
N CYS A 51 7.39 -10.49 4.02
CA CYS A 51 8.46 -9.76 3.36
C CYS A 51 8.85 -10.34 1.99
N CYS A 52 8.26 -11.47 1.61
CA CYS A 52 8.58 -12.20 0.40
C CYS A 52 10.09 -12.47 0.25
N SER A 53 10.68 -13.08 1.28
CA SER A 53 12.10 -13.40 1.34
C SER A 53 12.33 -14.89 1.59
N GLY A 54 13.57 -15.36 1.40
CA GLY A 54 13.93 -16.78 1.57
C GLY A 54 13.08 -17.68 0.69
N GLU A 55 12.41 -18.66 1.28
CA GLU A 55 11.50 -19.59 0.58
C GLU A 55 10.30 -18.89 -0.07
N TYR A 56 9.99 -17.65 0.32
CA TYR A 56 8.94 -16.81 -0.25
C TYR A 56 9.51 -15.77 -1.23
N GLY A 57 10.77 -15.89 -1.66
CA GLY A 57 11.48 -14.95 -2.53
C GLY A 57 11.05 -14.92 -4.00
N SER A 58 9.88 -15.47 -4.33
CA SER A 58 9.33 -15.44 -5.68
C SER A 58 7.81 -15.17 -5.66
N PRO A 59 7.23 -14.66 -6.78
CA PRO A 59 5.77 -14.50 -6.90
C PRO A 59 4.98 -15.81 -6.76
N ASP A 60 5.60 -16.94 -7.13
CA ASP A 60 4.96 -18.25 -7.04
C ASP A 60 4.85 -18.73 -5.60
N THR A 61 5.78 -18.31 -4.75
CA THR A 61 5.86 -18.72 -3.34
C THR A 61 5.28 -17.68 -2.37
N CYS A 62 5.38 -16.38 -2.66
CA CYS A 62 4.79 -15.33 -1.81
C CYS A 62 3.37 -15.01 -2.24
N LYS A 63 2.39 -15.50 -1.48
CA LYS A 63 0.98 -15.25 -1.75
C LYS A 63 0.46 -14.04 -0.98
N PRO A 64 -0.62 -13.39 -1.47
CA PRO A 64 -1.32 -12.37 -0.69
C PRO A 64 -1.70 -12.89 0.69
N SER A 65 -1.53 -12.05 1.71
CA SER A 65 -1.93 -12.35 3.09
C SER A 65 -3.24 -11.66 3.45
N SER A 66 -3.84 -12.04 4.57
CA SER A 66 -5.00 -11.31 5.13
C SER A 66 -4.70 -9.82 5.34
N TYR A 67 -3.45 -9.47 5.68
CA TYR A 67 -3.01 -8.08 5.82
C TYR A 67 -2.89 -7.36 4.47
N SER A 68 -2.22 -7.93 3.47
CA SER A 68 -2.07 -7.25 2.18
C SER A 68 -3.41 -7.02 1.48
N VAL A 69 -4.38 -7.92 1.66
CA VAL A 69 -5.75 -7.75 1.16
C VAL A 69 -6.43 -6.51 1.76
N VAL A 70 -6.14 -6.11 3.00
CA VAL A 70 -6.67 -4.87 3.59
C VAL A 70 -6.18 -3.64 2.82
N PHE A 71 -4.86 -3.57 2.57
CA PHE A 71 -4.27 -2.47 1.80
C PHE A 71 -4.78 -2.44 0.37
N LYS A 72 -4.91 -3.60 -0.29
CA LYS A 72 -5.42 -3.68 -1.67
C LYS A 72 -6.88 -3.23 -1.77
N LYS A 73 -7.72 -3.56 -0.79
CA LYS A 73 -9.12 -3.10 -0.76
C LYS A 73 -9.23 -1.60 -0.58
N ALA A 74 -8.45 -1.03 0.33
CA ALA A 74 -8.44 0.40 0.57
C ALA A 74 -7.84 1.18 -0.63
N CYS A 75 -6.81 0.61 -1.26
CA CYS A 75 -6.06 1.26 -2.33
C CYS A 75 -5.79 0.31 -3.50
N PRO A 76 -6.81 0.03 -4.36
CA PRO A 76 -6.72 -0.97 -5.43
C PRO A 76 -5.65 -0.67 -6.49
N ARG A 77 -5.31 0.62 -6.67
CA ARG A 77 -4.31 1.12 -7.63
C ARG A 77 -2.92 1.27 -7.03
N ALA A 78 -2.69 0.79 -5.82
CA ALA A 78 -1.39 0.80 -5.16
C ALA A 78 -0.91 -0.64 -4.89
N TYR A 79 0.41 -0.82 -4.82
CA TYR A 79 1.00 -2.06 -4.36
C TYR A 79 0.66 -2.31 -2.89
N SER A 80 0.16 -3.50 -2.59
CA SER A 80 -0.20 -3.93 -1.24
C SER A 80 0.80 -4.90 -0.59
N TYR A 81 1.65 -5.52 -1.39
CA TYR A 81 2.79 -6.35 -0.97
C TYR A 81 3.83 -6.45 -2.10
N ALA A 82 4.98 -7.08 -1.83
CA ALA A 82 6.15 -7.05 -2.74
C ALA A 82 5.89 -7.63 -4.15
N TYR A 83 5.02 -8.64 -4.26
CA TYR A 83 4.67 -9.28 -5.54
C TYR A 83 3.20 -9.07 -5.93
N ASP A 84 2.60 -7.95 -5.50
CA ASP A 84 1.26 -7.57 -5.95
C ASP A 84 1.17 -7.54 -7.47
N ASP A 85 -0.01 -7.89 -7.98
CA ASP A 85 -0.18 -8.20 -9.39
C ASP A 85 -0.03 -6.96 -10.29
N LYS A 86 -0.01 -7.20 -11.60
CA LYS A 86 0.19 -6.16 -12.62
C LYS A 86 -0.88 -5.07 -12.64
N SER A 87 -2.01 -5.23 -11.94
CA SER A 87 -2.98 -4.14 -11.74
C SER A 87 -2.39 -2.99 -10.93
N SER A 88 -1.30 -3.23 -10.20
CA SER A 88 -0.54 -2.22 -9.45
C SER A 88 0.67 -1.67 -10.23
N THR A 89 1.02 -2.23 -11.41
CA THR A 89 2.15 -1.76 -12.23
C THR A 89 1.67 -0.74 -13.28
N PHE A 90 2.16 0.49 -13.19
CA PHE A 90 1.78 1.57 -14.12
C PHE A 90 2.98 2.01 -14.94
N THR A 91 2.81 2.07 -16.27
CA THR A 91 3.87 2.49 -17.21
C THR A 91 3.34 3.60 -18.09
N CYS A 92 4.12 4.68 -18.30
CA CYS A 92 3.72 5.79 -19.15
C CYS A 92 4.85 6.12 -20.12
N GLY A 93 4.59 5.90 -21.41
CA GLY A 93 5.57 6.10 -22.49
C GLY A 93 5.58 7.51 -23.04
N GLY A 94 6.70 7.88 -23.68
CA GLY A 94 6.84 9.13 -24.44
C GLY A 94 7.20 10.35 -23.60
N SER A 95 8.18 10.19 -22.71
CA SER A 95 8.76 11.25 -21.84
C SER A 95 7.71 12.08 -21.11
N PRO A 96 6.94 11.47 -20.19
CA PRO A 96 5.90 12.17 -19.44
C PRO A 96 6.48 13.02 -18.30
N ASP A 97 5.75 14.06 -17.94
CA ASP A 97 5.85 14.70 -16.63
C ASP A 97 4.87 14.04 -15.64
N TYR A 98 5.17 14.14 -14.35
CA TYR A 98 4.36 13.56 -13.28
C TYR A 98 3.97 14.62 -12.25
N THR A 99 2.81 14.43 -11.61
CA THR A 99 2.35 15.22 -10.47
C THR A 99 2.08 14.28 -9.31
N ILE A 100 2.60 14.61 -8.13
CA ILE A 100 2.37 13.87 -6.89
C ILE A 100 1.50 14.74 -5.98
N THR A 101 0.41 14.19 -5.48
CA THR A 101 -0.54 14.90 -4.62
C THR A 101 -0.71 14.13 -3.32
N PHE A 102 -0.52 14.81 -2.19
CA PHE A 102 -0.84 14.28 -0.86
C PHE A 102 -2.30 14.60 -0.55
N CYS A 103 -3.00 13.64 0.08
CA CYS A 103 -4.43 13.73 0.36
C CYS A 103 -5.27 14.10 -0.88
N PRO A 104 -5.15 13.35 -2.00
CA PRO A 104 -5.95 13.62 -3.18
C PRO A 104 -7.44 13.42 -2.90
N SER A 105 -8.30 14.14 -3.61
CA SER A 105 -9.75 13.93 -3.53
C SER A 105 -10.12 12.61 -4.21
N PRO A 106 -11.20 11.90 -3.78
CA PRO A 106 -11.76 10.76 -4.52
C PRO A 106 -12.10 11.07 -5.98
N ASN A 107 -12.30 12.36 -6.29
CA ASN A 107 -12.62 12.86 -7.63
C ASN A 107 -11.39 13.25 -8.47
N THR A 108 -10.18 13.12 -7.93
CA THR A 108 -8.95 13.37 -8.69
C THR A 108 -8.81 12.26 -9.74
N ARG A 109 -9.23 12.58 -10.98
CA ARG A 109 -9.25 11.69 -12.12
C ARG A 109 -7.90 11.54 -12.79
#